data_AF-A0A9Q9SPJ9-F1
#
_entry.id   AF-A0A9Q9SPJ9-F1
#
_cell.length_a   1.000
_cell.length_b   1.000
_cell.length_c   1.000
_cell.angle_alpha   90.00
_cell.angle_beta   90.00
_cell.angle_gamma   90.00
#
_symmetry.space_group_name_H-M   'P 1'
#
loop_
_entity.id
_entity.type
_entity.pdbx_description
1 polymer ?
#
loop_
_entity_poly.entity_id
_entity_poly.type
_entity_poly.pdbx_seq_one_letter_code
_entity_poly.pdbx_strand_id
1 'polypeptide(L)'
;MQAAHWFEVASQADIPAADFMLANAYRDGSGVPRDDARALALYRRAAEHELPEAVQTLAMAYRNGELGLKPDADAFHAQWIETAHALKHPVVAP
;
A
#
# COMPACT_ATOMS: atom_id res chain seq x y z
N MET A 1 -14.18 16.23 -10.51
CA MET A 1 -13.20 15.52 -11.36
C MET A 1 -12.43 14.57 -10.44
N GLN A 2 -12.77 13.28 -10.47
CA GLN A 2 -12.36 12.30 -9.46
C GLN A 2 -11.00 11.68 -9.85
N ALA A 3 -9.90 12.20 -9.32
CA ALA A 3 -8.59 11.57 -9.45
C ALA A 3 -8.62 10.12 -8.91
N ALA A 4 -9.35 9.90 -7.81
CA ALA A 4 -9.67 8.57 -7.29
C ALA A 4 -10.21 7.60 -8.34
N HIS A 5 -11.10 8.07 -9.23
CA HIS A 5 -11.76 7.21 -10.20
C HIS A 5 -10.78 6.68 -11.25
N TRP A 6 -9.88 7.54 -11.76
CA TRP A 6 -8.85 7.12 -12.72
C TRP A 6 -7.81 6.20 -12.08
N PHE A 7 -7.49 6.44 -10.81
CA PHE A 7 -6.59 5.58 -10.08
C PHE A 7 -7.20 4.24 -9.69
N GLU A 8 -8.49 4.16 -9.37
CA GLU A 8 -9.21 2.88 -9.19
C GLU A 8 -9.23 2.06 -10.48
N VAL A 9 -9.40 2.72 -11.64
CA VAL A 9 -9.30 2.06 -12.95
C VAL A 9 -7.87 1.59 -13.24
N ALA A 10 -6.86 2.38 -12.90
CA ALA A 10 -5.46 1.99 -13.07
C ALA A 10 -5.00 0.90 -12.08
N SER A 11 -5.60 0.88 -10.88
CA SER A 11 -5.49 -0.20 -9.89
C SER A 11 -6.06 -1.52 -10.42
N GLN A 12 -7.07 -1.47 -11.29
CA GLN A 12 -7.59 -2.65 -12.00
C GLN A 12 -6.69 -3.12 -13.14
N ALA A 13 -5.78 -2.26 -13.62
CA ALA A 13 -4.80 -2.60 -14.66
C ALA A 13 -3.50 -3.20 -14.09
N ASP A 14 -3.46 -3.49 -12.78
CA ASP A 14 -2.32 -4.11 -12.08
C ASP A 14 -1.01 -3.31 -12.22
N ILE A 15 -1.14 -1.97 -12.25
CA ILE A 15 -0.01 -1.05 -12.35
C ILE A 15 0.38 -0.60 -10.93
N PRO A 16 1.50 -1.07 -10.36
CA PRO A 16 1.86 -0.79 -8.96
C PRO A 16 2.09 0.72 -8.71
N ALA A 17 2.59 1.43 -9.71
CA ALA A 17 2.77 2.87 -9.65
C ALA A 17 1.45 3.64 -9.51
N ALA A 18 0.35 3.11 -10.08
CA ALA A 18 -0.96 3.74 -9.95
C ALA A 18 -1.53 3.58 -8.54
N ASP A 19 -1.37 2.40 -7.95
CA ASP A 19 -1.74 2.15 -6.54
C ASP A 19 -0.95 3.05 -5.59
N PHE A 20 0.35 3.23 -5.85
CA PHE A 20 1.19 4.15 -5.08
C PHE A 20 0.72 5.61 -5.19
N MET A 21 0.37 6.06 -6.39
CA MET A 21 -0.15 7.42 -6.59
C MET A 21 -1.51 7.63 -5.92
N LEU A 22 -2.39 6.63 -5.96
CA LEU A 22 -3.67 6.67 -5.26
C LEU A 22 -3.48 6.70 -3.75
N ALA A 23 -2.55 5.91 -3.23
CA ALA A 23 -2.21 5.90 -1.82
C ALA A 23 -1.74 7.27 -1.34
N ASN A 24 -0.87 7.93 -2.12
CA ASN A 24 -0.46 9.32 -1.84
C ASN A 24 -1.65 10.28 -1.86
N ALA A 25 -2.58 10.14 -2.82
CA ALA A 25 -3.77 10.98 -2.88
C ALA A 25 -4.64 10.84 -1.62
N TYR A 26 -4.87 9.60 -1.16
CA TYR A 26 -5.61 9.33 0.09
C TYR A 26 -4.85 9.76 1.34
N ARG A 27 -3.52 9.66 1.38
CA ARG A 27 -2.71 10.14 2.50
C ARG A 27 -2.75 11.67 2.62
N ASP A 28 -2.62 12.35 1.48
CA ASP A 28 -2.49 13.81 1.43
C ASP A 28 -3.85 14.53 1.34
N GLY A 29 -4.93 13.79 1.08
CA GLY A 29 -6.26 14.36 0.84
C GLY A 29 -6.36 15.11 -0.50
N SER A 30 -5.56 14.71 -1.49
CA SER A 30 -5.43 15.42 -2.77
C SER A 30 -6.50 14.95 -3.76
N GLY A 31 -7.57 15.74 -3.92
CA GLY A 31 -8.69 15.40 -4.79
C GLY A 31 -9.58 14.25 -4.27
N VAL A 32 -9.28 13.74 -3.08
CA VAL A 32 -10.03 12.73 -2.33
C VAL A 32 -10.01 13.08 -0.83
N PRO A 33 -11.00 12.71 -0.04
CA PRO A 33 -10.90 12.83 1.42
C PRO A 33 -9.70 12.05 1.94
N ARG A 34 -8.99 12.61 2.91
CA ARG A 34 -7.88 11.91 3.56
C ARG A 34 -8.39 10.63 4.21
N ASP A 35 -7.77 9.51 3.86
CA ASP A 35 -8.10 8.18 4.38
C ASP A 35 -6.83 7.35 4.49
N ASP A 36 -6.23 7.41 5.68
CA ASP A 36 -4.96 6.75 6.00
C ASP A 36 -5.08 5.22 5.89
N ALA A 37 -6.26 4.65 6.16
CA ALA A 37 -6.51 3.20 6.06
C ALA A 37 -6.54 2.74 4.60
N ARG A 38 -7.20 3.50 3.72
CA ARG A 38 -7.17 3.25 2.27
C ARG A 38 -5.77 3.43 1.70
N ALA A 39 -5.07 4.48 2.10
CA ALA A 39 -3.69 4.70 1.66
C ALA A 39 -2.79 3.50 2.04
N LEU A 40 -2.91 3.00 3.27
CA LEU A 40 -2.15 1.84 3.73
C LEU A 40 -2.44 0.58 2.89
N ALA A 41 -3.71 0.29 2.60
CA ALA A 41 -4.09 -0.86 1.79
C ALA A 41 -3.52 -0.79 0.37
N LEU A 42 -3.53 0.39 -0.23
CA LEU A 42 -2.98 0.63 -1.57
C LEU A 42 -1.46 0.55 -1.60
N TYR A 43 -0.77 1.08 -0.60
CA TYR A 43 0.68 0.89 -0.48
C TYR A 43 1.04 -0.58 -0.32
N ARG A 44 0.28 -1.36 0.47
CA ARG A 44 0.51 -2.81 0.60
C ARG A 44 0.40 -3.51 -0.74
N ARG A 45 -0.66 -3.25 -1.51
CA ARG A 45 -0.83 -3.82 -2.84
C ARG A 45 0.30 -3.41 -3.79
N ALA A 46 0.65 -2.13 -3.86
CA ALA A 46 1.78 -1.69 -4.68
C ALA A 46 3.09 -2.39 -4.28
N ALA A 47 3.30 -2.60 -2.99
CA ALA A 47 4.46 -3.28 -2.46
C ALA A 47 4.44 -4.79 -2.75
N GLU A 48 3.28 -5.45 -2.80
CA GLU A 48 3.14 -6.87 -3.20
C GLU A 48 3.67 -7.12 -4.61
N HIS A 49 3.57 -6.13 -5.50
CA HIS A 49 4.20 -6.15 -6.82
C HIS A 49 5.66 -5.68 -6.82
N GLU A 50 6.32 -5.75 -5.65
CA GLU A 50 7.73 -5.39 -5.42
C GLU A 50 8.08 -3.94 -5.76
N LEU A 51 7.12 -3.01 -5.77
CA LEU A 51 7.40 -1.59 -6.01
C LEU A 51 8.26 -1.02 -4.87
N PRO A 52 9.54 -0.65 -5.12
CA PRO A 52 10.45 -0.25 -4.05
C PRO A 52 9.97 0.98 -3.27
N GLU A 53 9.34 1.93 -3.95
CA GLU A 53 8.80 3.15 -3.35
C GLU A 53 7.68 2.85 -2.35
N ALA A 54 6.82 1.87 -2.65
CA ALA A 54 5.75 1.46 -1.76
C ALA A 54 6.29 0.72 -0.52
N VAL A 55 7.26 -0.19 -0.73
CA VAL A 55 7.93 -0.91 0.36
C VAL A 55 8.62 0.07 1.33
N GLN A 56 9.37 1.04 0.80
CA GLN A 56 10.04 2.06 1.61
C GLN A 56 9.04 2.95 2.36
N THR A 57 7.95 3.35 1.70
CA THR A 57 6.91 4.18 2.32
C THR A 57 6.22 3.45 3.47
N LEU A 58 5.92 2.16 3.30
CA LEU A 58 5.38 1.34 4.39
C LEU A 58 6.38 1.20 5.53
N ALA A 59 7.64 0.87 5.25
CA ALA A 59 8.67 0.76 6.28
C ALA A 59 8.79 2.05 7.11
N MET A 60 8.74 3.21 6.46
CA MET A 60 8.73 4.50 7.14
C MET A 60 7.46 4.71 7.95
N ALA A 61 6.29 4.39 7.40
CA ALA A 61 5.02 4.54 8.12
C ALA A 61 4.97 3.70 9.39
N TYR A 62 5.46 2.46 9.35
CA TYR A 62 5.57 1.60 10.53
C TYR A 62 6.65 2.07 11.51
N ARG A 63 7.77 2.60 11.03
CA ARG A 63 8.83 3.13 11.91
C ARG A 63 8.37 4.40 12.65
N ASN A 64 7.63 5.25 11.96
CA ASN A 64 7.22 6.56 12.46
C ASN A 64 5.84 6.53 13.16
N GLY A 65 5.05 5.46 12.97
CA GLY A 65 3.67 5.39 13.43
C GLY A 65 2.74 6.31 12.64
N GLU A 66 2.90 6.35 11.32
CA GLU A 66 2.05 7.12 10.40
C GLU A 66 0.93 6.25 9.82
N LEU A 67 -0.02 6.84 9.09
CA LEU A 67 -1.15 6.13 8.48
C LEU A 67 -2.02 5.35 9.49
N GLY A 68 -2.10 5.84 10.73
CA GLY A 68 -2.84 5.17 11.81
C GLY A 68 -2.13 3.93 12.38
N LEU A 69 -0.89 3.66 11.97
CA LEU A 69 -0.06 2.59 12.53
C LEU A 69 0.56 3.02 13.85
N LYS A 70 0.79 2.05 14.74
CA LYS A 70 1.68 2.28 15.89
C LYS A 70 3.13 2.15 15.42
N PRO A 71 4.07 2.94 15.99
CA PRO A 71 5.49 2.77 15.74
C PRO A 71 5.92 1.37 16.13
N ASP A 72 6.05 0.49 15.15
CA ASP A 72 6.44 -0.91 15.33
C ASP A 72 7.03 -1.44 14.02
N ALA A 73 8.35 -1.26 13.90
CA ALA A 73 9.11 -1.74 12.75
C ALA A 73 9.19 -3.27 12.69
N ASP A 74 9.06 -3.95 13.85
CA ASP A 74 9.09 -5.41 13.92
C ASP A 74 7.77 -5.99 13.40
N ALA A 75 6.64 -5.35 13.69
CA ALA A 75 5.34 -5.70 13.13
C ALA A 75 5.30 -5.55 11.60
N PHE A 76 5.96 -4.53 11.04
CA PHE A 76 6.12 -4.43 9.58
C PHE A 76 6.88 -5.62 9.04
N HIS A 77 8.03 -5.95 9.63
CA HIS A 77 8.89 -7.01 9.14
C HIS A 77 8.20 -8.38 9.23
N ALA A 78 7.47 -8.65 10.32
CA ALA A 78 6.67 -9.86 10.47
C ALA A 78 5.56 -9.97 9.41
N GLN A 79 4.77 -8.91 9.24
CA GLN A 79 3.72 -8.84 8.22
C GLN A 79 4.30 -9.00 6.82
N TRP A 80 5.45 -8.37 6.55
CA TRP A 80 6.10 -8.39 5.26
C TRP A 80 6.70 -9.76 4.92
N ILE A 81 7.34 -10.44 5.88
CA ILE A 81 7.84 -11.81 5.68
C ILE A 81 6.68 -12.76 5.37
N GLU A 82 5.57 -12.64 6.09
CA GLU A 82 4.37 -13.45 5.83
C GLU A 82 3.81 -13.20 4.43
N THR A 83 3.67 -11.94 4.03
CA THR A 83 3.12 -11.56 2.73
C THR A 83 4.06 -11.94 1.58
N ALA A 84 5.36 -11.69 1.71
CA ALA A 84 6.37 -12.07 0.73
C ALA A 84 6.52 -13.60 0.60
N HIS A 85 6.38 -14.35 1.68
CA HIS A 85 6.34 -15.81 1.66
C HIS A 85 5.08 -16.32 0.94
N ALA A 86 3.92 -15.71 1.20
CA ALA A 86 2.68 -16.03 0.50
C ALA A 86 2.72 -15.70 -1.00
N LEU A 87 3.45 -14.66 -1.42
CA LEU A 87 3.65 -14.34 -2.83
C LEU A 87 4.55 -15.35 -3.56
N LYS A 88 5.56 -15.91 -2.88
CA LYS A 88 6.44 -16.95 -3.44
C LYS A 88 5.77 -18.32 -3.52
N HIS A 89 4.75 -18.55 -2.69
CA HIS A 89 3.92 -19.75 -2.70
C HIS A 89 2.45 -19.31 -2.65
N PRO A 90 1.85 -18.91 -3.79
CA PRO A 90 0.43 -18.60 -3.80
C PRO A 90 -0.29 -19.86 -3.33
N VAL A 91 -1.00 -19.76 -2.21
CA VAL A 91 -1.95 -20.79 -1.79
C VAL A 91 -3.01 -20.78 -2.88
N VAL A 92 -2.85 -21.70 -3.84
CA VAL A 92 -3.87 -21.98 -4.84
C VAL A 92 -5.04 -22.52 -4.03
N ALA A 93 -6.03 -21.68 -3.79
CA ALA A 93 -7.29 -22.12 -3.20
C ALA A 93 -7.86 -23.25 -4.09
N PRO A 94 -8.30 -24.38 -3.50
CA PRO A 94 -8.74 -25.56 -4.23
C PRO A 94 -10.01 -25.34 -5.06
#